data_AF-A0A6B3H1U2-F1
#
_entry.id   AF-A0A6B3H1U2-F1
#
_cell.length_a   1.000
_cell.length_b   1.000
_cell.length_c   1.000
_cell.angle_alpha   90.00
_cell.angle_beta   90.00
_cell.angle_gamma   90.00
#
_symmetry.space_group_name_H-M   'P 1'
#
loop_
_entity.id
_entity.type
_entity.pdbx_description
1 polymer ?
#
loop_
_entity_poly.entity_id
_entity_poly.type
_entity_poly.pdbx_seq_one_letter_code
_entity_poly.pdbx_strand_id
1 'polypeptide(L)'
;DTLLVVCTDHGYLLGEKGWWAKVVTPWYNELVHTPLFVHDPRRPDRAGTRDAALVQTIDLAPTLLDFFGAELPPDMQGRPLSETADAQHPRESALFGMFGGHVNITDGRYVYMRACHDDTNQPLYEHTLMPTRIRGRFTPEELTGLTLAEPFPFTKGVPTLRIPAHP
;
A
#
# COMPACT_ATOMS: atom_id res chain seq x y z
N ASP A 1 2.54 -16.01 25.00
CA ASP A 1 3.42 -14.98 24.43
C ASP A 1 2.65 -14.00 23.56
N THR A 2 3.23 -12.83 23.25
CA THR A 2 2.55 -11.71 22.57
C THR A 2 3.41 -11.17 21.42
N LEU A 3 2.87 -11.16 20.20
CA LEU A 3 3.43 -10.39 19.07
C LEU A 3 3.09 -8.91 19.24
N LEU A 4 4.08 -8.04 19.21
CA LEU A 4 3.89 -6.59 19.22
C LEU A 4 4.43 -5.97 17.93
N VAL A 5 3.55 -5.28 17.21
CA VAL A 5 3.90 -4.51 16.01
C VAL A 5 3.59 -3.04 16.27
N VAL A 6 4.58 -2.18 16.09
CA VAL A 6 4.43 -0.72 16.17
C VAL A 6 4.71 -0.15 14.79
N CYS A 7 3.71 0.50 14.19
CA CYS A 7 3.80 1.12 12.87
C CYS A 7 2.93 2.38 12.79
N THR A 8 2.95 3.04 11.64
CA THR A 8 2.03 4.13 11.27
C THR A 8 1.48 3.87 9.88
N ASP A 9 0.31 4.44 9.57
CA ASP A 9 -0.33 4.35 8.26
C ASP A 9 0.42 5.17 7.20
N HIS A 10 0.91 6.34 7.59
CA HIS A 10 1.76 7.20 6.78
C HIS A 10 2.62 8.13 7.67
N GLY A 11 3.55 8.86 7.04
CA GLY A 11 4.34 9.92 7.66
C GLY A 11 3.67 11.30 7.60
N TYR A 12 4.43 12.36 7.86
CA TYR A 12 3.90 13.73 7.94
C TYR A 12 4.96 14.79 7.64
N LEU A 13 4.62 15.77 6.80
CA LEU A 13 5.48 16.92 6.53
C LEU A 13 5.23 18.06 7.54
N LEU A 14 6.30 18.65 8.04
CA LEU A 14 6.32 19.72 9.04
C LEU A 14 6.87 21.05 8.49
N GLY A 15 7.01 21.17 7.17
CA GLY A 15 7.55 22.35 6.49
C GLY A 15 8.66 22.03 5.48
N GLU A 16 9.09 20.76 5.41
CA GLU A 16 10.09 20.31 4.45
C GLU A 16 9.64 20.66 3.02
N LYS A 17 10.58 21.19 2.23
CA LYS A 17 10.33 21.59 0.84
C LYS A 17 9.19 22.61 0.68
N GLY A 18 8.84 23.34 1.75
CA GLY A 18 7.74 24.32 1.75
C GLY A 18 6.35 23.69 1.85
N TRP A 19 6.26 22.41 2.23
CA TRP A 19 5.00 21.67 2.33
C TRP A 19 4.63 21.31 3.76
N TRP A 20 3.32 21.18 4.01
CA TRP A 20 2.76 20.83 5.30
C TRP A 20 1.73 19.72 5.15
N ALA A 21 1.64 18.85 6.16
CA ALA A 21 0.70 17.74 6.24
C ALA A 21 1.00 16.59 5.26
N LYS A 22 -0.03 16.02 4.63
CA LYS A 22 0.04 14.79 3.83
C LYS A 22 -0.85 14.89 2.58
N VAL A 23 -0.75 13.88 1.71
CA VAL A 23 -1.69 13.56 0.60
C VAL A 23 -1.59 14.44 -0.66
N VAL A 24 -1.24 15.72 -0.57
CA VAL A 24 -1.20 16.62 -1.76
C VAL A 24 0.17 16.65 -2.44
N THR A 25 1.23 16.29 -1.73
CA THR A 25 2.62 16.45 -2.19
C THR A 25 3.15 15.24 -2.94
N PRO A 26 4.29 15.40 -3.65
CA PRO A 26 5.11 14.25 -4.00
C PRO A 26 5.42 13.39 -2.77
N TRP A 27 5.53 12.09 -2.99
CA TRP A 27 5.69 11.08 -1.94
C TRP A 27 7.13 11.02 -1.44
N TYR A 28 7.56 12.08 -0.76
CA TYR A 28 8.88 12.14 -0.14
C TYR A 28 9.01 11.16 1.03
N ASN A 29 10.25 10.91 1.44
CA ASN A 29 10.56 9.96 2.52
C ASN A 29 9.83 10.30 3.83
N GLU A 30 9.62 11.58 4.13
CA GLU A 30 8.88 12.05 5.31
C GLU A 30 7.44 11.53 5.35
N LEU A 31 6.87 11.15 4.20
CA LEU A 31 5.52 10.58 4.09
C LEU A 31 5.49 9.06 3.97
N VAL A 32 6.49 8.45 3.33
CA VAL A 32 6.42 7.02 2.95
C VAL A 32 7.41 6.12 3.68
N HIS A 33 8.49 6.67 4.24
CA HIS A 33 9.44 5.91 5.04
C HIS A 33 8.99 5.92 6.50
N THR A 34 8.09 5.00 6.82
CA THR A 34 7.41 4.93 8.11
C THR A 34 8.19 4.07 9.12
N PRO A 35 8.13 4.38 10.43
CA PRO A 35 8.67 3.51 11.46
C PRO A 35 7.93 2.16 11.47
N LEU A 36 8.69 1.07 11.62
CA LEU A 36 8.19 -0.27 11.85
C LEU A 36 9.09 -0.98 12.88
N PHE A 37 8.50 -1.34 14.01
CA PHE A 37 9.14 -2.17 15.04
C PHE A 37 8.32 -3.43 15.26
N VAL A 38 8.98 -4.58 15.28
CA VAL A 38 8.34 -5.88 15.48
C VAL A 38 9.05 -6.62 16.59
N HIS A 39 8.30 -7.00 17.62
CA HIS A 39 8.71 -7.97 18.62
C HIS A 39 7.94 -9.27 18.37
N ASP A 40 8.63 -10.26 17.79
CA ASP A 40 8.10 -11.62 17.62
C ASP A 40 8.68 -12.52 18.72
N PRO A 41 7.85 -13.03 19.66
CA PRO A 41 8.32 -13.90 20.74
C PRO A 41 8.83 -15.26 20.25
N ARG A 42 8.53 -15.66 19.00
CA ARG A 42 9.07 -16.87 18.37
C ARG A 42 10.54 -16.71 17.96
N ARG A 43 11.05 -15.46 17.88
CA ARG A 43 12.38 -15.10 17.37
C ARG A 43 13.18 -14.26 18.38
N PRO A 44 13.46 -14.77 19.60
CA PRO A 44 14.24 -14.05 20.60
C PRO A 44 15.68 -13.77 20.15
N ASP A 45 16.20 -14.57 19.22
CA ASP A 45 17.51 -14.39 18.56
C ASP A 45 17.62 -13.07 17.79
N ARG A 46 16.50 -12.48 17.39
CA ARG A 46 16.43 -11.23 16.62
C ARG A 46 16.24 -9.97 17.47
N ALA A 47 16.13 -10.11 18.79
CA ALA A 47 15.92 -8.96 19.67
C ALA A 47 17.04 -7.91 19.51
N GLY A 48 16.65 -6.64 19.37
CA GLY A 48 17.58 -5.51 19.22
C GLY A 48 18.26 -5.41 17.85
N THR A 49 17.92 -6.27 16.90
CA THR A 49 18.46 -6.20 15.53
C THR A 49 17.74 -5.14 14.69
N ARG A 50 18.40 -4.69 13.61
CA ARG A 50 17.83 -3.79 12.60
C ARG A 50 17.99 -4.42 11.23
N ASP A 51 16.92 -4.39 10.44
CA ASP A 51 16.91 -4.90 9.08
C ASP A 51 16.91 -3.75 8.05
N ALA A 52 17.56 -3.98 6.91
CA ALA A 52 17.60 -3.06 5.77
C ALA A 52 16.73 -3.57 4.60
N ALA A 53 16.06 -4.70 4.76
CA ALA A 53 15.08 -5.24 3.83
C ALA A 53 13.99 -4.21 3.50
N LEU A 54 13.62 -4.13 2.22
CA LEU A 54 12.45 -3.38 1.79
C LEU A 54 11.19 -4.13 2.18
N VAL A 55 10.32 -3.46 2.92
CA VAL A 55 9.03 -3.96 3.38
C VAL A 55 7.96 -2.90 3.17
N GLN A 56 6.69 -3.30 3.20
CA GLN A 56 5.52 -2.46 2.95
C GLN A 56 4.39 -2.81 3.91
N THR A 57 3.43 -1.91 4.09
CA THR A 57 2.29 -2.13 4.98
C THR A 57 1.43 -3.35 4.60
N ILE A 58 1.44 -3.75 3.32
CA ILE A 58 0.77 -4.98 2.84
C ILE A 58 1.36 -6.27 3.45
N ASP A 59 2.58 -6.21 4.01
CA ASP A 59 3.24 -7.34 4.67
C ASP A 59 2.70 -7.62 6.08
N LEU A 60 2.02 -6.64 6.69
CA LEU A 60 1.53 -6.77 8.05
C LEU A 60 0.46 -7.86 8.16
N ALA A 61 -0.48 -7.90 7.22
CA ALA A 61 -1.54 -8.91 7.20
C ALA A 61 -1.00 -10.36 7.11
N PRO A 62 -0.15 -10.73 6.13
CA PRO A 62 0.43 -12.08 6.08
C PRO A 62 1.35 -12.38 7.26
N THR A 63 2.03 -11.38 7.85
CA THR A 63 2.81 -11.58 9.09
C THR A 63 1.93 -12.00 10.26
N LEU A 64 0.75 -11.40 10.41
CA LEU A 64 -0.21 -11.79 11.45
C LEU A 64 -0.77 -13.20 11.20
N LEU A 65 -1.12 -13.53 9.96
CA LEU A 65 -1.60 -14.88 9.61
C LEU A 65 -0.53 -15.94 9.89
N ASP A 66 0.71 -15.70 9.48
CA ASP A 66 1.86 -16.58 9.79
C ASP A 66 2.04 -16.76 11.31
N PHE A 67 1.96 -15.68 12.08
CA PHE A 67 2.10 -15.75 13.54
C PHE A 67 1.08 -16.68 14.19
N PHE A 68 -0.17 -16.65 13.72
CA PHE A 68 -1.25 -17.49 14.25
C PHE A 68 -1.37 -18.86 13.55
N GLY A 69 -0.49 -19.17 12.59
CA GLY A 69 -0.57 -20.42 11.81
C GLY A 69 -1.82 -20.52 10.94
N ALA A 70 -2.38 -19.37 10.53
CA ALA A 70 -3.52 -19.30 9.64
C ALA A 70 -3.09 -19.42 8.16
N GLU A 71 -3.97 -19.92 7.31
CA GLU A 71 -3.72 -20.03 5.88
C GLU A 71 -3.60 -18.64 5.23
N LEU A 72 -2.55 -18.43 4.44
CA LEU A 72 -2.37 -17.22 3.64
C LEU A 72 -3.20 -17.33 2.35
N PRO A 73 -4.12 -16.39 2.09
CA PRO A 73 -4.82 -16.35 0.80
C PRO A 73 -3.81 -16.24 -0.35
N PRO A 74 -3.98 -17.02 -1.43
CA PRO A 74 -3.02 -17.08 -2.53
C PRO A 74 -2.91 -15.76 -3.32
N ASP A 75 -3.89 -14.87 -3.17
CA ASP A 75 -3.95 -13.55 -3.78
C ASP A 75 -3.27 -12.44 -2.97
N MET A 76 -2.78 -12.73 -1.76
CA MET A 76 -1.98 -11.77 -0.99
C MET A 76 -0.66 -11.45 -1.70
N GLN A 77 -0.37 -10.16 -1.84
CA GLN A 77 0.88 -9.68 -2.45
C GLN A 77 2.00 -9.42 -1.43
N GLY A 78 1.63 -9.21 -0.16
CA GLY A 78 2.59 -9.06 0.93
C GLY A 78 3.21 -10.39 1.34
N ARG A 79 4.28 -10.33 2.13
CA ARG A 79 4.99 -11.51 2.66
C ARG A 79 5.18 -11.41 4.17
N PRO A 80 5.19 -12.53 4.92
CA PRO A 80 5.50 -12.49 6.35
C PRO A 80 6.88 -11.88 6.64
N LEU A 81 6.94 -10.97 7.61
CA LEU A 81 8.20 -10.33 8.06
C LEU A 81 9.16 -11.31 8.76
N SER A 82 8.64 -12.45 9.23
CA SER A 82 9.45 -13.55 9.76
C SER A 82 10.40 -14.12 8.70
N GLU A 83 9.99 -14.15 7.43
CA GLU A 83 10.82 -14.60 6.31
C GLU A 83 11.88 -13.56 5.91
N THR A 84 11.60 -12.26 6.14
CA THR A 84 12.49 -11.19 5.71
C THR A 84 13.76 -11.10 6.57
N ALA A 85 13.67 -11.51 7.84
CA ALA A 85 14.80 -11.46 8.78
C ALA A 85 15.92 -12.48 8.46
N ASP A 86 15.61 -13.52 7.70
CA ASP A 86 16.53 -14.60 7.32
C ASP A 86 16.90 -14.59 5.82
N ALA A 87 16.20 -13.79 5.00
CA ALA A 87 16.43 -13.69 3.56
C ALA A 87 17.23 -12.43 3.20
N GLN A 88 18.20 -12.57 2.29
CA GLN A 88 18.79 -11.41 1.60
C GLN A 88 17.71 -10.76 0.72
N HIS A 89 17.14 -9.66 1.20
CA HIS A 89 16.20 -8.78 0.52
C HIS A 89 14.94 -9.49 -0.03
N PRO A 90 13.84 -9.55 0.73
CA PRO A 90 12.60 -10.22 0.31
C PRO A 90 11.98 -9.63 -0.97
N ARG A 91 12.35 -8.39 -1.32
CA ARG A 91 12.06 -7.75 -2.60
C ARG A 91 13.20 -6.81 -3.00
N GLU A 92 13.44 -6.73 -4.31
CA GLU A 92 14.40 -5.80 -4.91
C GLU A 92 13.84 -4.38 -5.03
N SER A 93 12.51 -4.23 -5.04
CA SER A 93 11.86 -2.93 -5.15
C SER A 93 10.49 -2.88 -4.46
N ALA A 94 10.02 -1.67 -4.17
CA ALA A 94 8.71 -1.39 -3.60
C ALA A 94 7.99 -0.29 -4.38
N LEU A 95 6.72 -0.51 -4.68
CA LEU A 95 5.82 0.46 -5.32
C LEU A 95 5.00 1.21 -4.28
N PHE A 96 4.85 2.53 -4.46
CA PHE A 96 4.02 3.36 -3.60
C PHE A 96 3.48 4.56 -4.35
N GLY A 97 2.32 5.05 -3.93
CA GLY A 97 1.63 6.13 -4.62
C GLY A 97 0.18 6.20 -4.20
N MET A 98 -0.63 6.87 -5.01
CA MET A 98 -2.07 6.99 -4.79
C MET A 98 -2.82 6.86 -6.10
N PHE A 99 -4.02 6.29 -6.02
CA PHE A 99 -4.95 6.21 -7.14
C PHE A 99 -5.14 7.59 -7.80
N GLY A 100 -5.04 7.64 -9.14
CA GLY A 100 -5.15 8.88 -9.91
C GLY A 100 -4.02 9.90 -9.70
N GLY A 101 -3.00 9.54 -8.90
CA GLY A 101 -1.90 10.41 -8.52
C GLY A 101 -0.53 9.85 -8.95
N HIS A 102 0.52 10.32 -8.26
CA HIS A 102 1.88 9.84 -8.49
C HIS A 102 2.02 8.35 -8.20
N VAL A 103 2.78 7.66 -9.04
CA VAL A 103 3.25 6.29 -8.82
C VAL A 103 4.78 6.33 -8.77
N ASN A 104 5.35 5.73 -7.74
CA ASN A 104 6.79 5.75 -7.48
C ASN A 104 7.28 4.34 -7.20
N ILE A 105 8.56 4.13 -7.48
CA ILE A 105 9.27 2.89 -7.20
C ILE A 105 10.59 3.20 -6.52
N THR A 106 10.97 2.37 -5.53
CA THR A 106 12.26 2.45 -4.85
C THR A 106 12.96 1.10 -4.83
N ASP A 107 14.28 1.11 -4.95
CA ASP A 107 15.16 -0.04 -4.71
C ASP A 107 15.80 0.00 -3.30
N GLY A 108 15.37 0.94 -2.45
CA GLY A 108 15.90 1.18 -1.10
C GLY A 108 17.05 2.18 -1.06
N ARG A 109 17.59 2.55 -2.22
CA ARG A 109 18.63 3.59 -2.35
C ARG A 109 18.14 4.79 -3.16
N TYR A 110 17.44 4.55 -4.26
CA TYR A 110 16.92 5.55 -5.18
C TYR A 110 15.41 5.44 -5.30
N VAL A 111 14.76 6.59 -5.52
CA VAL A 111 13.33 6.67 -5.82
C VAL A 111 13.16 7.25 -7.21
N TYR A 112 12.45 6.52 -8.08
CA TYR A 112 11.89 7.08 -9.30
C TYR A 112 10.45 7.52 -9.04
N MET A 113 10.18 8.81 -9.23
CA MET A 113 8.86 9.41 -9.03
C MET A 113 8.23 9.75 -10.37
N ARG A 114 7.01 9.27 -10.62
CA ARG A 114 6.24 9.59 -11.83
C ARG A 114 4.92 10.23 -11.45
N ALA A 115 4.77 11.52 -11.79
CA ALA A 115 3.53 12.26 -11.64
C ALA A 115 2.55 11.98 -12.79
N CYS A 116 1.27 12.27 -12.56
CA CYS A 116 0.29 12.47 -13.63
C CYS A 116 0.78 13.65 -14.48
N HIS A 117 0.88 13.48 -15.79
CA HIS A 117 1.40 14.54 -16.67
C HIS A 117 0.32 15.59 -16.95
N ASP A 118 -0.81 15.14 -17.51
CA ASP A 118 -1.96 15.95 -17.85
C ASP A 118 -3.24 15.08 -17.84
N ASP A 119 -4.36 15.71 -18.12
CA ASP A 119 -5.70 15.14 -18.24
C ASP A 119 -5.86 14.16 -19.42
N THR A 120 -4.86 14.03 -20.29
CA THR A 120 -4.79 12.96 -21.31
C THR A 120 -4.30 11.63 -20.74
N ASN A 121 -3.83 11.60 -19.49
CA ASN A 121 -3.41 10.39 -18.79
C ASN A 121 -4.61 9.51 -18.38
N GLN A 122 -5.30 9.02 -19.41
CA GLN A 122 -6.49 8.19 -19.39
C GLN A 122 -6.15 6.80 -19.97
N PRO A 123 -6.90 5.74 -19.60
CA PRO A 123 -8.11 5.78 -18.78
C PRO A 123 -7.86 5.70 -17.26
N LEU A 124 -8.72 6.34 -16.48
CA LEU A 124 -8.79 6.21 -15.01
C LEU A 124 -10.16 5.66 -14.59
N TYR A 125 -10.17 4.60 -13.78
CA TYR A 125 -11.39 3.94 -13.33
C TYR A 125 -11.39 3.62 -11.85
N GLU A 126 -12.46 3.99 -11.16
CA GLU A 126 -12.77 3.51 -9.82
C GLU A 126 -13.41 2.13 -9.88
N HIS A 127 -12.93 1.22 -9.02
CA HIS A 127 -13.45 -0.13 -8.89
C HIS A 127 -14.07 -0.31 -7.50
N THR A 128 -15.37 -0.60 -7.43
CA THR A 128 -16.06 -0.72 -6.14
C THR A 128 -17.27 -1.66 -6.18
N LEU A 129 -17.62 -2.25 -5.04
CA LEU A 129 -18.92 -2.92 -4.83
C LEU A 129 -19.95 -1.99 -4.17
N MET A 130 -19.51 -0.81 -3.71
CA MET A 130 -20.33 0.16 -2.99
C MET A 130 -20.20 1.53 -3.66
N PRO A 131 -21.30 2.15 -4.14
CA PRO A 131 -21.26 3.45 -4.81
C PRO A 131 -21.12 4.60 -3.80
N THR A 132 -20.03 4.57 -3.03
CA THR A 132 -19.63 5.61 -2.09
C THR A 132 -18.13 5.83 -2.11
N ARG A 133 -17.71 7.10 -2.04
CA ARG A 133 -16.35 7.55 -1.74
C ARG A 133 -16.28 8.03 -0.29
N ILE A 134 -15.07 8.25 0.21
CA ILE A 134 -14.85 8.78 1.57
C ILE A 134 -15.58 10.12 1.83
N ARG A 135 -15.83 10.92 0.79
CA ARG A 135 -16.49 12.23 0.88
C ARG A 135 -17.95 12.25 0.45
N GLY A 136 -18.56 11.12 0.10
CA GLY A 136 -19.96 11.11 -0.33
C GLY A 136 -20.34 9.94 -1.24
N ARG A 137 -21.53 10.01 -1.83
CA ARG A 137 -22.02 9.01 -2.80
C ARG A 137 -21.64 9.44 -4.21
N PHE A 138 -21.54 8.49 -5.15
CA PHE A 138 -21.51 8.85 -6.57
C PHE A 138 -22.82 9.54 -6.96
N THR A 139 -22.74 10.53 -7.85
CA THR A 139 -23.92 11.17 -8.41
C THR A 139 -24.58 10.26 -9.45
N PRO A 140 -25.88 10.46 -9.77
CA PRO A 140 -26.53 9.72 -10.85
C PRO A 140 -25.78 9.85 -12.19
N GLU A 141 -25.19 11.02 -12.48
CA GLU A 141 -24.44 11.28 -13.71
C GLU A 141 -23.18 10.40 -13.83
N GLU A 142 -22.38 10.32 -12.76
CA GLU A 142 -21.17 9.49 -12.71
C GLU A 142 -21.49 7.99 -12.92
N LEU A 143 -22.67 7.57 -12.47
CA LEU A 143 -23.12 6.18 -12.58
C LEU A 143 -23.67 5.82 -13.96
N THR A 144 -24.00 6.79 -14.82
CA THR A 144 -24.56 6.50 -16.15
C THR A 144 -23.62 5.70 -17.05
N GLY A 145 -22.30 5.89 -16.89
CA GLY A 145 -21.26 5.20 -17.66
C GLY A 145 -20.65 3.98 -16.98
N LEU A 146 -21.23 3.49 -15.88
CA LEU A 146 -20.65 2.35 -15.16
C LEU A 146 -20.71 1.08 -15.99
N THR A 147 -19.70 0.24 -15.80
CA THR A 147 -19.62 -1.11 -16.39
C THR A 147 -19.24 -2.12 -15.31
N LEU A 148 -19.25 -3.41 -15.61
CA LEU A 148 -18.62 -4.40 -14.76
C LEU A 148 -17.19 -4.64 -15.23
N ALA A 149 -16.23 -4.64 -14.29
CA ALA A 149 -14.86 -5.08 -14.56
C ALA A 149 -14.77 -6.61 -14.45
N GLU A 150 -13.81 -7.18 -15.20
CA GLU A 150 -13.35 -8.55 -14.94
C GLU A 150 -12.89 -8.68 -13.47
N PRO A 151 -13.12 -9.82 -12.82
CA PRO A 151 -12.69 -10.04 -11.44
C PRO A 151 -11.17 -9.87 -11.29
N PHE A 152 -10.75 -9.22 -10.22
CA PHE A 152 -9.36 -9.21 -9.80
C PHE A 152 -9.07 -10.48 -9.00
N PRO A 153 -7.78 -10.90 -8.88
CA PRO A 153 -7.43 -12.05 -8.05
C PRO A 153 -7.99 -11.96 -6.62
N PHE A 154 -7.91 -10.77 -6.00
CA PHE A 154 -8.40 -10.54 -4.64
C PHE A 154 -9.92 -10.44 -4.49
N THR A 155 -10.67 -10.32 -5.60
CA THR A 155 -12.14 -10.29 -5.56
C THR A 155 -12.76 -11.68 -5.66
N LYS A 156 -11.95 -12.75 -5.75
CA LYS A 156 -12.39 -14.16 -5.68
C LYS A 156 -13.50 -14.49 -6.69
N GLY A 157 -13.35 -13.99 -7.91
CA GLY A 157 -14.30 -14.21 -9.01
C GLY A 157 -15.51 -13.28 -9.02
N VAL A 158 -15.62 -12.36 -8.04
CA VAL A 158 -16.70 -11.37 -8.01
C VAL A 158 -16.31 -10.15 -8.86
N PRO A 159 -17.11 -9.78 -9.89
CA PRO A 159 -16.92 -8.55 -10.64
C PRO A 159 -17.13 -7.31 -9.76
N THR A 160 -16.43 -6.21 -10.08
CA THR A 160 -16.66 -4.90 -9.43
C THR A 160 -17.32 -3.92 -10.39
N LEU A 161 -18.04 -2.92 -9.86
CA LEU A 161 -18.44 -1.78 -10.67
C LEU A 161 -17.17 -1.05 -11.11
N ARG A 162 -17.08 -0.74 -12.40
CA ARG A 162 -16.03 0.09 -13.01
C ARG A 162 -16.64 1.40 -13.45
N ILE A 163 -16.25 2.48 -12.78
CA ILE A 163 -16.81 3.81 -12.97
C ILE A 163 -15.70 4.72 -13.51
N PRO A 164 -15.90 5.45 -14.63
CA PRO A 164 -14.93 6.46 -15.08
C PRO A 164 -14.63 7.46 -13.98
N ALA A 165 -13.35 7.69 -13.72
CA ALA A 165 -12.88 8.65 -12.74
C ALA A 165 -12.25 9.85 -13.43
N HIS A 166 -12.53 11.02 -12.88
CA HIS A 166 -11.95 12.28 -13.33
C HIS A 166 -10.94 12.75 -12.27
N PRO A 167 -9.70 13.07 -12.68
CA PRO A 167 -8.65 13.51 -11.75
C PRO A 167 -9.00 14.80 -11.00
#